data_AF-T1IME8-F1
#
_entry.id   AF-T1IME8-F1
#
_cell.length_a   1.000
_cell.length_b   1.000
_cell.length_c   1.000
_cell.angle_alpha   90.00
_cell.angle_beta   90.00
_cell.angle_gamma   90.00
#
_symmetry.space_group_name_H-M   'P 1'
#
loop_
_entity.id
_entity.type
_entity.pdbx_description
1 polymer ?
#
loop_
_entity_poly.entity_id
_entity_poly.type
_entity_poly.pdbx_seq_one_letter_code
_entity_poly.pdbx_strand_id
1 'polypeptide(L)'
;MWCKCENCVVMNTDIECKWCLEISKLEDKCKEENISCITNHPGFEGVCLNPWVLQTAYRGYRQHGESAVEGTLNEKYRHTAYRQFVRWSWEWLGKFKHVLLPSCVVNKIRSAFGSDVNSYKGFKLPDLN
;
A
#
# COMPACT_ATOMS: atom_id res chain seq x y z
N MET A 1 -6.98 -3.02 22.66
CA MET A 1 -5.86 -2.65 21.75
C MET A 1 -6.22 -3.18 20.37
N TRP A 2 -6.49 -2.28 19.41
CA TRP A 2 -6.99 -2.62 18.06
C TRP A 2 -5.90 -3.07 17.09
N CYS A 3 -4.64 -2.78 17.42
CA CYS A 3 -3.47 -3.16 16.64
C CYS A 3 -2.33 -3.53 17.61
N LYS A 4 -1.60 -4.63 17.33
CA LYS A 4 -0.37 -5.01 18.06
C LYS A 4 0.94 -4.77 17.31
N CYS A 5 0.90 -4.23 16.10
CA CYS A 5 2.12 -3.88 15.36
C CYS A 5 2.60 -2.44 15.63
N GLU A 6 1.86 -1.66 16.42
CA GLU A 6 2.19 -0.31 16.94
C GLU A 6 2.40 0.79 15.89
N ASN A 7 2.35 0.45 14.59
CA ASN A 7 2.59 1.38 13.48
C ASN A 7 1.30 1.84 12.77
N CYS A 8 0.14 1.36 13.23
CA CYS A 8 -1.16 1.73 12.65
C CYS A 8 -1.69 3.04 13.23
N VAL A 9 -2.36 3.82 12.38
CA VAL A 9 -3.10 5.05 12.73
C VAL A 9 -4.58 4.90 12.41
N VAL A 10 -5.43 5.69 13.07
CA VAL A 10 -6.86 5.71 12.73
C VAL A 10 -7.02 6.26 11.31
N MET A 11 -7.73 5.52 10.46
CA MET A 11 -8.00 5.89 9.08
C MET A 11 -9.36 6.61 8.96
N ASN A 12 -9.66 7.16 7.79
CA ASN A 12 -10.91 7.90 7.59
C ASN A 12 -12.16 7.01 7.72
N THR A 13 -12.02 5.70 7.52
CA THR A 13 -13.11 4.74 7.62
C THR A 13 -12.69 3.53 8.46
N ASP A 14 -13.64 2.94 9.19
CA ASP A 14 -13.38 1.77 10.04
C ASP A 14 -12.86 0.57 9.24
N ILE A 15 -13.30 0.43 7.99
CA ILE A 15 -12.88 -0.67 7.12
C ILE A 15 -11.40 -0.56 6.71
N GLU A 16 -10.83 0.65 6.75
CA GLU A 16 -9.41 0.92 6.49
C GLU A 16 -8.53 0.78 7.75
N CYS A 17 -9.14 0.74 8.95
CA CYS A 17 -8.46 0.49 10.22
C CYS A 17 -8.06 -0.98 10.42
N LYS A 18 -7.54 -1.62 9.37
CA LYS A 18 -7.00 -2.99 9.42
C LYS A 18 -5.54 -2.96 9.83
N TRP A 19 -5.12 -3.90 10.67
CA TRP A 19 -3.72 -4.08 11.02
C TRP A 19 -3.10 -5.24 10.23
N CYS A 20 -1.79 -5.21 10.02
CA CYS A 20 -1.14 -6.13 9.08
C CYS A 20 -1.18 -7.59 9.52
N LEU A 21 -1.15 -7.88 10.82
CA LEU A 21 -1.14 -9.25 11.34
C LEU A 21 -2.53 -9.90 11.35
N GLU A 22 -3.60 -9.15 11.06
CA GLU A 22 -4.94 -9.72 10.80
C GLU A 22 -5.05 -10.38 9.42
N ILE A 23 -4.07 -10.13 8.55
CA ILE A 23 -4.06 -10.62 7.18
C ILE A 23 -3.03 -11.75 7.08
N SER A 24 -3.49 -13.00 6.97
CA SER A 24 -2.65 -14.20 7.06
C SER A 24 -1.39 -14.13 6.19
N LYS A 25 -1.51 -13.70 4.92
CA LYS A 25 -0.35 -13.56 4.03
C LYS A 25 0.73 -12.59 4.54
N LEU A 26 0.32 -11.52 5.20
CA LEU A 26 1.25 -10.55 5.76
C LEU A 26 1.81 -11.03 7.10
N GLU A 27 0.99 -11.74 7.89
CA GLU A 27 1.43 -12.40 9.11
C GLU A 27 2.54 -13.41 8.83
N ASP A 28 2.40 -14.24 7.78
CA ASP A 28 3.41 -15.22 7.38
C ASP A 28 4.73 -14.54 7.01
N LYS A 29 4.68 -13.49 6.17
CA LYS A 29 5.86 -12.67 5.84
C LYS A 29 6.52 -12.04 7.07
N CYS A 30 5.72 -11.64 8.06
CA CYS A 30 6.26 -11.08 9.29
C CYS A 30 6.93 -12.16 10.15
N LYS A 31 6.39 -13.37 10.19
CA LYS A 31 6.97 -14.51 10.92
C LYS A 31 8.27 -14.99 10.29
N GLU A 32 8.33 -15.08 8.96
CA GLU A 32 9.52 -15.50 8.20
C GLU A 32 10.73 -14.61 8.52
N GLU A 33 10.53 -13.30 8.63
CA GLU A 33 11.57 -12.33 8.93
C GLU A 33 11.69 -11.99 10.44
N ASN A 34 10.91 -12.65 11.30
CA ASN A 34 10.85 -12.39 12.75
C ASN A 34 10.62 -10.91 13.12
N ILE A 35 9.64 -10.28 12.47
CA ILE A 35 9.28 -8.87 12.67
C ILE A 35 7.84 -8.71 13.20
N SER A 36 7.60 -7.62 13.93
CA SER A 36 6.28 -7.31 14.50
C SER A 36 5.34 -6.55 13.55
N CYS A 37 5.85 -6.01 12.44
CA CYS A 37 5.09 -5.23 11.49
C CYS A 37 5.63 -5.39 10.07
N ILE A 38 4.74 -5.52 9.07
CA ILE A 38 5.13 -5.65 7.67
C ILE A 38 5.94 -4.45 7.15
N THR A 39 5.74 -3.27 7.74
CA THR A 39 6.50 -2.06 7.36
C THR A 39 7.96 -2.09 7.82
N ASN A 40 8.33 -3.02 8.72
CA ASN A 40 9.70 -3.27 9.14
C ASN A 40 10.38 -4.37 8.30
N HIS A 41 9.66 -4.98 7.36
CA HIS A 41 10.22 -6.00 6.49
C HIS A 41 11.30 -5.36 5.59
N PRO A 42 12.50 -5.96 5.43
CA PRO A 42 13.58 -5.36 4.64
C PRO A 42 13.17 -5.06 3.18
N GLY A 43 12.40 -5.95 2.57
CA GLY A 43 11.77 -5.73 1.26
C GLY A 43 10.77 -4.57 1.17
N PHE A 44 10.18 -4.09 2.27
CA PHE A 44 9.16 -3.04 2.23
C PHE A 44 9.71 -1.73 1.68
N GLU A 45 10.88 -1.30 2.16
CA GLU A 45 11.50 -0.05 1.72
C GLU A 45 11.88 -0.10 0.23
N GLY A 46 12.52 -1.19 -0.20
CA GLY A 46 12.91 -1.38 -1.60
C GLY A 46 11.73 -1.44 -2.57
N VAL A 47 10.64 -2.09 -2.18
CA VAL A 47 9.47 -2.28 -3.05
C VAL A 47 8.53 -1.06 -3.03
N CYS A 48 8.31 -0.47 -1.85
CA CYS A 48 7.22 0.49 -1.66
C CYS A 48 7.71 1.94 -1.50
N LEU A 49 8.96 2.17 -1.08
CA LEU A 49 9.45 3.51 -0.74
C LEU A 49 10.60 3.99 -1.64
N ASN A 50 11.29 3.09 -2.36
CA ASN A 50 12.38 3.47 -3.26
C ASN A 50 11.85 4.19 -4.53
N PRO A 51 12.17 5.49 -4.74
CA PRO A 51 11.63 6.25 -5.87
C PRO A 51 12.02 5.72 -7.25
N TRP A 52 13.20 5.10 -7.37
CA TRP A 52 13.69 4.53 -8.64
C TRP A 52 12.93 3.25 -9.03
N VAL A 53 12.62 2.42 -8.03
CA VAL A 53 11.77 1.24 -8.19
C VAL A 53 10.35 1.66 -8.56
N LEU A 54 9.79 2.64 -7.85
CA LEU A 54 8.45 3.16 -8.16
C LEU A 54 8.38 3.81 -9.55
N GLN A 55 9.39 4.56 -9.96
CA GLN A 55 9.42 5.16 -11.30
C GLN A 55 9.43 4.08 -12.39
N THR A 56 10.24 3.04 -12.22
CA THR A 56 10.32 1.91 -13.15
C THR A 56 8.99 1.14 -13.19
N ALA A 57 8.42 0.83 -12.02
CA ALA A 57 7.13 0.17 -11.91
C ALA A 57 6.00 0.95 -12.59
N TYR A 58 5.95 2.28 -12.39
CA TYR A 58 4.97 3.15 -13.02
C TYR A 58 5.04 3.09 -14.54
N ARG A 59 6.25 3.15 -15.12
CA ARG A 59 6.46 3.00 -16.57
C ARG A 59 5.99 1.63 -17.07
N GLY A 60 6.32 0.57 -16.33
CA GLY A 60 5.87 -0.78 -16.64
C GLY A 60 4.34 -0.88 -16.69
N TYR A 61 3.64 -0.30 -15.72
CA TYR A 61 2.17 -0.32 -15.69
C TYR A 61 1.56 0.39 -16.91
N ARG A 62 2.11 1.53 -17.31
CA ARG A 62 1.68 2.28 -18.50
C ARG A 62 1.85 1.47 -19.78
N GLN A 63 2.94 0.72 -19.91
CA GLN A 63 3.17 -0.15 -21.06
C GLN A 63 2.13 -1.27 -21.18
N HIS A 64 1.62 -1.77 -20.05
CA HIS A 64 0.60 -2.83 -20.00
C HIS A 64 -0.84 -2.28 -20.15
N GLY A 65 -1.00 -1.05 -20.63
CA GLY A 65 -2.30 -0.45 -20.96
C GLY A 65 -3.02 0.24 -19.82
N GLU A 66 -2.34 0.52 -18.70
CA GLU A 66 -2.95 1.28 -17.61
C GLU A 66 -2.96 2.79 -17.89
N SER A 67 -4.08 3.43 -17.54
CA SER A 67 -4.24 4.89 -17.63
C SER A 67 -3.22 5.63 -16.78
N ALA A 68 -2.86 6.84 -17.19
CA ALA A 68 -1.96 7.68 -16.43
C ALA A 68 -2.66 8.07 -15.13
N VAL A 69 -1.93 8.00 -14.02
CA VAL A 69 -2.41 8.59 -12.78
C VAL A 69 -2.19 10.09 -12.90
N GLU A 70 -3.29 10.85 -12.94
CA GLU A 70 -3.22 12.30 -12.86
C GLU A 70 -2.82 12.73 -11.45
N GLY A 71 -2.15 13.89 -11.35
CA GLY A 71 -1.68 14.44 -10.08
C GLY A 71 -0.16 14.68 -10.01
N THR A 72 0.24 15.15 -8.84
CA THR A 72 1.62 15.42 -8.42
C THR A 72 2.49 14.16 -8.48
N LEU A 73 3.81 14.35 -8.45
CA LEU A 73 4.75 13.23 -8.42
C LEU A 73 4.54 12.34 -7.18
N ASN A 74 4.28 12.93 -6.02
CA ASN A 74 4.01 12.19 -4.79
C ASN A 74 2.70 11.39 -4.87
N GLU A 75 1.65 11.91 -5.50
CA GLU A 75 0.41 11.15 -5.75
C GLU A 75 0.67 9.92 -6.61
N LYS A 76 1.45 10.08 -7.69
CA LYS A 76 1.86 8.96 -8.56
C LYS A 76 2.69 7.93 -7.81
N TYR A 77 3.62 8.37 -6.95
CA TYR A 77 4.42 7.46 -6.11
C TYR A 77 3.58 6.73 -5.09
N ARG A 78 2.67 7.39 -4.37
CA ARG A 78 1.75 6.70 -3.44
C ARG A 78 0.91 5.64 -4.15
N HIS A 79 0.29 6.00 -5.28
CA HIS A 79 -0.53 5.07 -6.04
C HIS A 79 0.29 3.86 -6.51
N THR A 80 1.51 4.11 -7.00
CA THR A 80 2.41 3.04 -7.46
C THR A 80 2.88 2.18 -6.30
N ALA A 81 3.19 2.76 -5.14
CA ALA A 81 3.62 2.07 -3.93
C ALA A 81 2.52 1.15 -3.38
N TYR A 82 1.27 1.63 -3.30
CA TYR A 82 0.13 0.79 -2.93
C TYR A 82 0.02 -0.44 -3.83
N ARG A 83 0.17 -0.23 -5.14
CA ARG A 83 0.07 -1.32 -6.11
C ARG A 83 1.24 -2.29 -6.06
N GLN A 84 2.46 -1.78 -5.86
CA GLN A 84 3.66 -2.60 -5.65
C GLN A 84 3.54 -3.44 -4.38
N PHE A 85 3.07 -2.87 -3.27
CA PHE A 85 2.81 -3.61 -2.04
C PHE A 85 1.84 -4.76 -2.25
N VAL A 86 0.72 -4.50 -2.94
CA VAL A 86 -0.28 -5.52 -3.26
C VAL A 86 0.35 -6.63 -4.13
N ARG A 87 1.12 -6.27 -5.15
CA ARG A 87 1.81 -7.26 -6.01
C ARG A 87 2.83 -8.09 -5.25
N TRP A 88 3.59 -7.47 -4.37
CA TRP A 88 4.61 -8.15 -3.57
C TRP A 88 4.00 -9.10 -2.53
N SER A 89 2.80 -8.79 -2.04
CA SER A 89 2.14 -9.55 -0.97
C SER A 89 1.15 -10.61 -1.48
N TRP A 90 0.55 -10.41 -2.65
CA TRP A 90 -0.46 -11.31 -3.23
C TRP A 90 -0.18 -11.76 -4.67
N GLU A 91 0.98 -11.42 -5.23
CA GLU A 91 1.31 -11.65 -6.65
C GLU A 91 0.30 -10.94 -7.58
N TRP A 92 -0.29 -11.67 -8.52
CA TRP A 92 -1.30 -11.14 -9.43
C TRP A 92 -2.72 -11.44 -8.94
N LEU A 93 -3.45 -10.39 -8.57
CA LEU A 93 -4.85 -10.51 -8.09
C LEU A 93 -5.91 -10.44 -9.19
N GLY A 94 -5.54 -10.12 -10.44
CA GLY A 94 -6.51 -9.84 -11.51
C GLY A 94 -7.14 -8.45 -11.43
N LYS A 95 -7.91 -8.06 -12.45
CA LYS A 95 -8.43 -6.68 -12.60
C LYS A 95 -9.49 -6.27 -11.57
N PHE A 96 -10.18 -7.22 -10.95
CA PHE A 96 -11.38 -6.94 -10.12
C PHE A 96 -11.22 -7.27 -8.64
N LYS A 97 -10.05 -7.75 -8.20
CA LYS A 97 -9.80 -8.00 -6.77
C LYS A 97 -9.05 -6.83 -6.16
N HIS A 98 -9.80 -6.02 -5.42
CA HIS A 98 -9.23 -4.97 -4.58
C HIS A 98 -8.93 -5.54 -3.20
N VAL A 99 -7.73 -5.29 -2.70
CA VAL A 99 -7.33 -5.65 -1.33
C VAL A 99 -7.21 -4.36 -0.53
N LEU A 100 -7.83 -4.37 0.65
CA LEU A 100 -7.67 -3.30 1.63
C LEU A 100 -6.27 -3.39 2.23
N LEU A 101 -5.52 -2.29 2.11
CA LEU A 101 -4.21 -2.17 2.73
C LEU A 101 -4.34 -1.98 4.24
N PRO A 102 -3.45 -2.59 5.04
CA PRO A 102 -3.44 -2.32 6.47
C PRO A 102 -3.00 -0.88 6.73
N SER A 103 -3.54 -0.28 7.78
CA SER A 103 -3.31 1.09 8.20
C SER A 103 -1.82 1.43 8.35
N CYS A 104 -1.00 0.50 8.88
CA CYS A 104 0.45 0.75 9.02
C CYS A 104 1.13 0.99 7.67
N VAL A 105 0.75 0.24 6.64
CA VAL A 105 1.30 0.39 5.28
C VAL A 105 0.84 1.71 4.67
N VAL A 106 -0.44 2.04 4.79
CA VAL A 106 -0.98 3.31 4.29
C VAL A 106 -0.30 4.48 4.98
N ASN A 107 -0.17 4.43 6.31
CA ASN A 107 0.49 5.45 7.11
C ASN A 107 1.95 5.68 6.67
N LYS A 108 2.72 4.59 6.53
CA LYS A 108 4.14 4.66 6.15
C LYS A 108 4.33 5.24 4.75
N ILE A 109 3.51 4.82 3.78
CA ILE A 109 3.56 5.31 2.40
C ILE A 109 3.14 6.78 2.32
N ARG A 110 2.07 7.19 3.02
CA ARG A 110 1.64 8.60 3.07
C ARG A 110 2.69 9.49 3.72
N SER A 111 3.35 9.01 4.77
CA SER A 111 4.43 9.74 5.45
C SER A 111 5.65 9.92 4.55
N ALA A 112 6.02 8.89 3.78
CA ALA A 112 7.15 8.96 2.85
C ALA A 112 6.88 9.86 1.63
N PHE A 113 5.64 9.87 1.14
CA PHE A 113 5.23 10.65 -0.01
C PHE A 113 4.09 11.59 0.39
N GLY A 114 4.41 12.65 1.13
CA GLY A 114 3.42 13.61 1.62
C GLY A 114 2.58 14.24 0.50
N SER A 115 1.39 14.70 0.88
CA SER A 115 0.62 15.74 0.17
C SER A 115 0.12 16.74 1.20
N ASP A 116 -0.44 17.86 0.75
CA ASP A 116 -1.12 18.79 1.64
C ASP A 116 -2.14 18.03 2.51
N VAL A 117 -2.11 18.33 3.81
CA VAL A 117 -2.56 17.49 4.95
C VAL A 117 -4.02 17.03 4.89
N ASN A 118 -4.83 17.51 3.93
CA ASN A 118 -6.28 17.29 3.86
C ASN A 118 -6.81 16.74 2.52
N SER A 119 -5.97 16.22 1.62
CA SER A 119 -6.41 15.79 0.27
C SER A 119 -6.61 14.29 0.06
N TYR A 120 -6.36 13.44 1.07
CA TYR A 120 -6.41 11.99 0.90
C TYR A 120 -7.85 11.46 0.74
N LYS A 121 -8.20 11.07 -0.49
CA LYS A 121 -9.41 10.29 -0.77
C LYS A 121 -9.22 8.87 -0.22
N GLY A 122 -10.10 8.43 0.68
CA GLY A 122 -10.11 7.06 1.20
C GLY A 122 -10.39 6.02 0.11
N PHE A 123 -10.30 4.74 0.48
CA PHE A 123 -10.60 3.62 -0.41
C PHE A 123 -12.02 3.73 -0.97
N LYS A 124 -12.14 3.62 -2.30
CA LYS A 124 -13.42 3.51 -3.01
C LYS A 124 -13.53 2.11 -3.59
N LEU A 125 -14.65 1.45 -3.35
CA LEU A 125 -14.99 0.22 -4.06
C LEU A 125 -15.12 0.53 -5.55
N PRO A 126 -14.73 -0.40 -6.45
CA PRO A 126 -15.08 -0.27 -7.86
C PRO A 126 -16.61 -0.27 -8.01
N ASP A 127 -17.12 0.56 -8.92
CA ASP A 127 -18.54 0.57 -9.25
C ASP A 127 -18.94 -0.82 -9.77
N LEU A 128 -19.88 -1.47 -9.07
CA LEU A 128 -20.51 -2.71 -9.52
C LEU A 128 -21.53 -2.32 -10.61
N ASN A 129 -21.08 -2.28 -11.87
CA ASN A 129 -21.96 -2.31 -13.04
C ASN A 129 -22.23 -3.76 -13.45
#